data_AF-A0A7I0ARH3-F1
#
_entry.id   AF-A0A7I0ARH3-F1
#
_cell.length_a   1.000
_cell.length_b   1.000
_cell.length_c   1.000
_cell.angle_alpha   90.00
_cell.angle_beta   90.00
_cell.angle_gamma   90.00
#
_symmetry.space_group_name_H-M   'P 1'
#
loop_
_entity.id
_entity.type
_entity.pdbx_description
1 polymer ?
#
loop_
_entity_poly.entity_id
_entity_poly.type
_entity_poly.pdbx_seq_one_letter_code
_entity_poly.pdbx_strand_id
1 'polypeptide(L)'
;MNKALVIRAIKFSLIFMTAFLILNLLTMKEASISSIIVRTVIAAIVFFVIYIIVFTILSSSERKIIYGTTLPIALFICLIFGAIFFTPSIGIIAGLIIGVFAGVIWEFLNRKNGGRSS
;
A
#
# COMPACT_ATOMS: atom_id res chain seq x y z
N MET A 1 11.98 -11.05 13.44
CA MET A 1 11.41 -10.48 12.20
C MET A 1 12.25 -10.95 11.01
N ASN A 2 11.64 -11.48 9.95
CA ASN A 2 12.39 -12.03 8.81
C ASN A 2 13.11 -10.89 8.05
N LYS A 3 14.44 -10.97 7.88
CA LYS A 3 15.22 -9.95 7.16
C LYS A 3 14.70 -9.69 5.73
N ALA A 4 14.22 -10.74 5.05
CA ALA A 4 13.66 -10.65 3.71
C ALA A 4 12.39 -9.78 3.65
N LEU A 5 11.56 -9.83 4.69
CA LEU A 5 10.33 -9.04 4.82
C LEU A 5 10.66 -7.56 4.95
N VAL A 6 11.60 -7.22 5.83
CA VAL A 6 12.02 -5.83 6.06
C VAL A 6 12.62 -5.25 4.78
N ILE A 7 13.48 -5.99 4.08
CA ILE A 7 14.03 -5.56 2.79
C ILE A 7 12.92 -5.32 1.75
N ARG A 8 11.91 -6.20 1.70
CA ARG A 8 10.77 -6.05 0.79
C ARG A 8 9.92 -4.83 1.13
N ALA A 9 9.66 -4.59 2.42
CA ALA A 9 8.93 -3.42 2.91
C ALA A 9 9.68 -2.12 2.56
N ILE A 10 11.00 -2.08 2.77
CA ILE A 10 11.86 -0.95 2.39
C ILE A 10 11.78 -0.71 0.88
N LYS A 11 11.92 -1.76 0.06
CA LYS A 11 11.84 -1.65 -1.40
C LYS A 11 10.51 -1.04 -1.85
N PHE A 12 9.37 -1.58 -1.40
CA PHE A 12 8.07 -1.04 -1.79
C PHE A 12 7.82 0.36 -1.25
N SER A 13 8.28 0.66 -0.04
CA SER A 13 8.15 1.99 0.53
C SER A 13 8.96 3.02 -0.24
N LEU A 14 10.16 2.67 -0.72
CA LEU A 14 10.98 3.54 -1.58
C LEU A 14 10.30 3.79 -2.93
N ILE A 15 9.78 2.76 -3.59
CA ILE A 15 9.07 2.92 -4.86
C ILE A 15 7.82 3.79 -4.67
N PHE A 16 7.06 3.54 -3.60
CA PHE A 16 5.89 4.34 -3.26
C PHE A 16 6.26 5.81 -2.98
N MET A 17 7.32 6.04 -2.20
CA MET A 17 7.82 7.38 -1.90
C MET A 17 8.17 8.15 -3.18
N THR A 18 8.93 7.52 -4.09
CA THR A 18 9.32 8.12 -5.36
C THR A 18 8.10 8.44 -6.23
N ALA A 19 7.15 7.49 -6.36
CA ALA A 19 5.95 7.69 -7.15
C ALA A 19 5.06 8.80 -6.57
N PHE A 20 4.87 8.82 -5.25
CA PHE A 20 4.09 9.85 -4.57
C PHE A 20 4.74 11.22 -4.71
N LEU A 21 6.07 11.31 -4.60
CA LEU A 21 6.80 12.56 -4.78
C LEU A 21 6.58 13.14 -6.18
N ILE A 22 6.80 12.31 -7.21
CA ILE A 22 6.66 12.70 -8.62
C ILE A 22 5.22 13.19 -8.88
N LEU A 23 4.23 12.42 -8.43
CA LEU A 23 2.83 12.79 -8.64
C LEU A 23 2.45 14.08 -7.91
N ASN A 24 2.90 14.30 -6.67
CA ASN A 24 2.60 15.56 -5.98
C ASN A 24 3.30 16.76 -6.62
N LEU A 25 4.53 16.61 -7.12
CA LEU A 25 5.22 17.67 -7.85
C LEU A 25 4.50 18.04 -9.15
N LEU A 26 3.91 17.07 -9.84
CA LEU A 26 3.16 17.30 -11.09
C LEU A 26 1.76 17.89 -10.83
N THR A 27 1.10 17.51 -9.75
CA THR A 27 -0.29 17.91 -9.49
C THR A 27 -0.42 19.19 -8.67
N MET A 28 0.53 19.52 -7.77
CA MET A 28 0.42 20.67 -6.87
C MET A 28 1.23 21.88 -7.39
N LYS A 29 0.58 22.75 -8.19
CA LYS A 29 1.21 23.97 -8.75
C LYS A 29 1.57 25.06 -7.72
N GLU A 30 0.84 25.15 -6.62
CA GLU A 30 0.95 26.25 -5.64
C GLU A 30 1.60 25.83 -4.31
N ALA A 31 1.99 24.55 -4.16
CA ALA A 31 2.54 24.06 -2.90
C ALA A 31 4.05 24.29 -2.83
N SER A 32 4.54 24.80 -1.69
CA SER A 32 5.97 24.88 -1.42
C SER A 32 6.62 23.49 -1.51
N ILE A 33 7.78 23.40 -2.16
CA ILE A 33 8.55 22.14 -2.32
C ILE A 33 8.81 21.46 -0.96
N SER A 34 9.09 22.24 0.09
CA SER A 34 9.29 21.75 1.45
C SER A 34 8.07 21.00 2.00
N SER A 35 6.86 21.55 1.81
CA SER A 35 5.60 20.88 2.19
C SER A 35 5.40 19.57 1.43
N ILE A 36 5.74 19.51 0.15
CA ILE A 36 5.60 18.28 -0.67
C ILE A 36 6.53 17.18 -0.13
N ILE A 37 7.78 17.54 0.19
CA ILE A 37 8.76 16.60 0.75
C ILE A 37 8.28 16.05 2.10
N VAL A 38 7.85 16.92 3.01
CA VAL A 38 7.37 16.50 4.35
C VAL A 38 6.18 15.54 4.24
N ARG A 39 5.18 15.88 3.43
CA ARG A 39 4.01 15.01 3.19
C ARG A 39 4.42 13.66 2.60
N THR A 40 5.38 13.66 1.69
CA THR A 40 5.90 12.44 1.06
C THR A 40 6.61 11.53 2.04
N VAL A 41 7.49 12.09 2.88
CA VAL A 41 8.20 11.34 3.91
C VAL A 41 7.21 10.73 4.91
N ILE A 42 6.24 11.52 5.37
CA ILE A 42 5.19 11.02 6.29
C ILE A 42 4.40 9.88 5.64
N ALA A 43 3.94 10.05 4.39
CA ALA A 43 3.19 9.02 3.69
C ALA A 43 4.00 7.72 3.53
N ALA A 44 5.29 7.83 3.20
CA ALA A 44 6.18 6.68 3.07
C ALA A 44 6.37 5.95 4.41
N ILE A 45 6.59 6.68 5.51
CA ILE A 45 6.71 6.10 6.85
C ILE A 45 5.41 5.40 7.25
N VAL A 46 4.26 6.03 7.04
CA VAL A 46 2.95 5.44 7.35
C VAL A 46 2.75 4.15 6.56
N PHE A 47 3.03 4.16 5.25
CA PHE A 47 2.93 2.97 4.42
C PHE A 47 3.87 1.86 4.91
N PHE A 48 5.12 2.18 5.23
CA PHE A 48 6.08 1.23 5.78
C PHE A 48 5.58 0.57 7.06
N VAL A 49 5.07 1.38 8.01
CA VAL A 49 4.51 0.88 9.28
C VAL A 49 3.31 -0.03 9.02
N ILE A 50 2.37 0.38 8.17
CA ILE A 50 1.20 -0.43 7.80
C ILE A 50 1.64 -1.76 7.17
N TYR A 51 2.60 -1.73 6.24
CA TYR A 51 3.11 -2.92 5.60
C TYR A 51 3.70 -3.90 6.61
N ILE A 52 4.50 -3.41 7.57
CA ILE A 52 5.07 -4.23 8.65
C ILE A 52 3.98 -4.80 9.56
N ILE A 53 3.00 -3.99 9.98
CA ILE A 53 1.90 -4.43 10.85
C ILE A 53 1.11 -5.55 10.18
N VAL A 54 0.68 -5.35 8.93
CA VAL A 54 -0.08 -6.36 8.18
C VAL A 54 0.72 -7.66 8.07
N PHE A 55 2.01 -7.58 7.74
CA PHE A 55 2.85 -8.77 7.61
C PHE A 55 3.15 -9.46 8.95
N THR A 56 3.07 -8.73 10.06
CA THR A 56 3.28 -9.26 11.41
C THR A 56 2.03 -9.96 11.93
N ILE A 57 0.85 -9.39 11.69
CA ILE A 57 -0.45 -9.95 12.13
C ILE A 57 -0.78 -11.24 11.37
N LEU A 58 -0.43 -11.32 10.07
CA LEU A 58 -0.72 -12.51 9.28
C LEU A 58 0.17 -13.66 9.76
N SER A 59 -0.43 -14.71 10.31
CA SER A 59 0.31 -15.86 10.85
C SER A 59 0.77 -16.86 9.79
N SER A 60 0.06 -16.96 8.65
CA SER A 60 0.39 -17.93 7.60
C SER A 60 1.25 -17.33 6.48
N SER A 61 2.21 -18.11 5.99
CA SER A 61 3.10 -17.74 4.89
C SER A 61 2.33 -17.40 3.60
N GLU A 62 1.25 -18.12 3.30
CA GLU A 62 0.38 -17.82 2.14
C GLU A 62 -0.24 -16.42 2.24
N ARG A 63 -0.82 -16.08 3.40
CA ARG A 63 -1.45 -14.77 3.61
C ARG A 63 -0.45 -13.64 3.49
N LYS A 64 0.77 -13.83 3.99
CA LYS A 64 1.88 -12.89 3.85
C LYS A 64 2.26 -12.62 2.40
N ILE A 65 2.24 -13.65 1.55
CA ILE A 65 2.50 -13.48 0.11
C ILE A 65 1.40 -12.64 -0.51
N ILE A 66 0.13 -13.02 -0.31
CA ILE A 66 -1.04 -12.35 -0.90
C ILE A 66 -1.05 -10.86 -0.52
N TYR A 67 -1.19 -10.56 0.78
CA TYR A 67 -1.22 -9.18 1.29
C TYR A 67 0.07 -8.41 0.97
N GLY A 68 1.22 -9.08 0.99
CA GLY A 68 2.50 -8.47 0.65
C GLY A 68 2.61 -7.98 -0.79
N THR A 69 1.75 -8.47 -1.69
CA THR A 69 1.61 -8.02 -3.09
C THR A 69 0.39 -7.15 -3.31
N THR A 70 -0.78 -7.53 -2.78
CA THR A 70 -2.04 -6.82 -3.05
C THR A 70 -2.06 -5.42 -2.43
N LEU A 71 -1.49 -5.22 -1.24
CA LEU A 71 -1.42 -3.89 -0.63
C LEU A 71 -0.64 -2.88 -1.48
N PRO A 72 0.63 -3.16 -1.86
CA PRO A 72 1.35 -2.28 -2.77
C PRO A 72 0.58 -2.03 -4.07
N ILE A 73 0.06 -3.07 -4.72
CA ILE A 73 -0.64 -2.95 -6.01
C ILE A 73 -1.88 -2.04 -5.88
N ALA A 74 -2.73 -2.28 -4.88
CA ALA A 74 -3.92 -1.47 -4.64
C ALA A 74 -3.56 -0.01 -4.38
N LEU A 75 -2.49 0.24 -3.61
CA LEU A 75 -1.98 1.58 -3.36
C LEU A 75 -1.46 2.25 -4.62
N PHE A 76 -0.70 1.57 -5.47
CA PHE A 76 -0.23 2.14 -6.73
C PHE A 76 -1.37 2.51 -7.67
N ILE A 77 -2.35 1.61 -7.84
CA ILE A 77 -3.50 1.84 -8.71
C ILE A 77 -4.30 3.04 -8.20
N CYS A 78 -4.63 3.07 -6.91
CA CYS A 78 -5.43 4.15 -6.34
C CYS A 78 -4.65 5.47 -6.27
N LEU A 79 -3.33 5.42 -6.13
CA LEU A 79 -2.46 6.60 -6.20
C LEU A 79 -2.51 7.24 -7.60
N ILE A 80 -2.40 6.44 -8.65
CA ILE A 80 -2.50 6.92 -10.04
C ILE A 80 -3.90 7.49 -10.30
N PHE A 81 -4.96 6.76 -9.93
CA PHE A 81 -6.33 7.23 -10.05
C PHE A 81 -6.56 8.54 -9.27
N GLY A 82 -6.06 8.62 -8.04
CA GLY A 82 -6.15 9.82 -7.21
C GLY A 82 -5.42 11.01 -7.81
N ALA A 83 -4.28 10.79 -8.47
CA ALA A 83 -3.55 11.85 -9.16
C ALA A 83 -4.25 12.34 -10.44
N ILE A 84 -4.99 11.47 -11.14
CA ILE A 84 -5.70 11.82 -12.38
C ILE A 84 -7.05 12.50 -12.10
N PHE A 85 -7.85 11.93 -11.20
CA PHE A 85 -9.26 12.33 -11.00
C PHE A 85 -9.49 13.22 -9.77
N PHE A 86 -8.58 13.20 -8.79
CA PHE A 86 -8.75 13.86 -7.49
C PHE A 86 -7.43 14.49 -7.02
N THR A 87 -7.02 14.22 -5.77
CA THR A 87 -5.69 14.51 -5.26
C THR A 87 -4.94 13.22 -4.94
N PRO A 88 -3.59 13.19 -5.07
CA PRO A 88 -2.79 12.02 -4.71
C PRO A 88 -3.03 11.53 -3.28
N SER A 89 -3.35 12.44 -2.35
CA SER A 89 -3.66 12.10 -0.95
C SER A 89 -4.92 11.26 -0.81
N ILE A 90 -5.98 11.58 -1.56
CA ILE A 90 -7.23 10.79 -1.57
C ILE A 90 -6.97 9.40 -2.17
N GLY A 91 -6.13 9.33 -3.21
CA GLY A 91 -5.70 8.07 -3.81
C GLY A 91 -5.01 7.12 -2.81
N ILE A 92 -4.16 7.65 -1.94
CA ILE A 92 -3.53 6.85 -0.87
C ILE A 92 -4.57 6.27 0.08
N ILE A 93 -5.49 7.12 0.56
CA ILE A 93 -6.50 6.71 1.55
C ILE A 93 -7.38 5.60 0.96
N ALA A 94 -7.88 5.81 -0.27
CA ALA A 94 -8.66 4.82 -0.99
C ALA A 94 -7.86 3.52 -1.22
N GLY A 95 -6.58 3.64 -1.62
CA GLY A 95 -5.71 2.49 -1.86
C GLY A 95 -5.43 1.66 -0.61
N LEU A 96 -5.26 2.30 0.54
CA LEU A 96 -5.12 1.59 1.82
C LEU A 96 -6.39 0.83 2.18
N ILE A 97 -7.55 1.49 2.07
CA ILE A 97 -8.85 0.86 2.37
C ILE A 97 -9.07 -0.34 1.44
N ILE A 98 -8.96 -0.13 0.13
CA ILE A 98 -9.17 -1.18 -0.89
C ILE A 98 -8.15 -2.30 -0.73
N GLY A 99 -6.88 -2.01 -0.45
CA GLY A 99 -5.84 -3.01 -0.26
C GLY A 99 -6.10 -3.94 0.93
N VAL A 100 -6.60 -3.39 2.04
CA VAL A 100 -7.01 -4.19 3.20
C VAL A 100 -8.24 -5.03 2.86
N PHE A 101 -9.28 -4.43 2.26
CA PHE A 101 -10.50 -5.16 1.88
C PHE A 101 -10.25 -6.28 0.86
N ALA A 102 -9.39 -6.04 -0.14
CA ALA A 102 -9.04 -7.03 -1.14
C ALA A 102 -8.43 -8.29 -0.51
N GLY A 103 -7.57 -8.12 0.49
CA GLY A 103 -7.01 -9.25 1.22
C GLY A 103 -8.04 -9.99 2.09
N VAL A 104 -9.00 -9.27 2.69
CA VAL A 104 -10.09 -9.88 3.48
C VAL A 104 -11.03 -10.67 2.57
N ILE A 105 -11.40 -10.12 1.41
CA ILE A 105 -12.23 -10.79 0.40
C ILE A 105 -11.55 -12.05 -0.11
N TRP A 106 -10.25 -11.98 -0.37
CA TRP A 106 -9.47 -13.16 -0.78
C TRP A 106 -9.51 -14.26 0.30
N GLU A 107 -9.30 -13.90 1.57
CA GLU A 107 -9.37 -14.86 2.66
C GLU A 107 -10.77 -15.49 2.80
N PHE A 108 -11.81 -14.69 2.62
CA PHE A 108 -13.19 -15.17 2.64
C PHE A 108 -13.50 -16.15 1.49
N LEU A 109 -13.07 -15.84 0.25
CA LEU A 109 -13.24 -16.73 -0.90
C LEU A 109 -12.46 -18.04 -0.71
N ASN A 110 -11.22 -17.96 -0.23
CA ASN A 110 -10.37 -19.13 -0.09
C ASN A 110 -10.90 -20.10 0.99
N ARG A 111 -11.44 -19.57 2.10
CA ARG A 111 -12.14 -20.37 3.11
C ARG A 111 -13.39 -21.06 2.56
N LYS A 112 -14.11 -20.42 1.63
CA LYS A 112 -15.31 -20.99 0.99
C LYS A 112 -14.96 -22.10 -0.01
N ASN A 113 -13.83 -21.97 -0.72
CA ASN A 113 -13.37 -22.97 -1.69
C ASN A 113 -12.64 -24.15 -1.03
N GLY A 114 -12.02 -23.96 0.15
CA GLY A 114 -11.43 -25.04 0.94
C GLY A 114 -12.42 -25.90 1.73
N GLY A 115 -13.72 -25.58 1.67
CA GLY A 115 -14.81 -26.34 2.32
C GLY A 115 -15.51 -27.38 1.43
N ARG A 116 -15.03 -27.63 0.21
CA ARG A 116 -15.51 -28.74 -0.64
C ARG A 116 -14.54 -29.92 -0.59
N SER A 117 -14.39 -30.49 0.60
CA SER A 117 -14.02 -31.89 0.77
C SER A 117 -15.09 -32.56 1.63
N SER A 118 -16.16 -32.98 0.97
CA SER A 118 -16.98 -34.10 1.41
C SER A 118 -17.17 -35.02 0.21
#